data_AF-A0A1I2J1X6-F1
#
_entry.id   AF-A0A1I2J1X6-F1
#
_cell.length_a   1.000
_cell.length_b   1.000
_cell.length_c   1.000
_cell.angle_alpha   90.00
_cell.angle_beta   90.00
_cell.angle_gamma   90.00
#
_symmetry.space_group_name_H-M   'P 1'
#
loop_
_entity.id
_entity.type
_entity.pdbx_description
1 polymer ?
#
loop_
_entity_poly.entity_id
_entity_poly.type
_entity_poly.pdbx_seq_one_letter_code
_entity_poly.pdbx_strand_id
1 'polypeptide(L)'
;MSLSGRGLDGRVASRRIDGLRDGKFTLAARSSRTFRVAAADMPIQSVGTLSSLYASAAVEGPDGTITSVSPPVYAEHEATYDVVKTYSPTAASARAAKIPADELMALRGRVFDGQALVDLQELPPQGGDGFRLGGGATILDPVDPARSLRAPDLPSETSPRSGPYSVKVCFTLNAIYQDAGFGEDVDALPPGPDDYPATQPVPASYLYATLKQDQTALWSGWLDASGCAPTKLLQSGTYSLVVQSRLSRDIGADAPAMHEVMLHSGEGDYLVGWARTFLVFGSGTLHLTPTTWDHAMNVAAVNARIFSQTEHLLDGVTNTIYVNKGCDSLAPTDSCAAPAAHEVYLGTYSDTQPSDAMSKFVVAQEHGHLLEWKGYSPLGDEYDGGDDPAEPLCRCDHVTTSNQTHCMQSRELYGAGYKEGFAHFFAARLYNERDGVGCTFVYYKQFATESLGVIQPPLALNCGFAYGYRDHQCTPPATGGDATAVELDFMRFLWNLHSSGQDRLSLTEMIDIFVYAKSAIGIPVFTWDSIVNSATMKLGAGAKLTNLITLGSLHGVDDDYGL
;
A
#
# COMPACT_ATOMS: atom_id res chain seq x y z
N MET A 1 10.18 14.50 -24.54
CA MET A 1 8.88 14.06 -23.96
C MET A 1 7.92 13.76 -25.09
N SER A 2 7.05 12.77 -24.95
CA SER A 2 6.04 12.42 -25.95
C SER A 2 4.70 12.11 -25.29
N LEU A 3 3.62 12.40 -25.99
CA LEU A 3 2.28 11.95 -25.67
C LEU A 3 1.97 10.78 -26.60
N SER A 4 1.57 9.65 -26.05
CA SER A 4 1.14 8.47 -26.82
C SER A 4 -0.31 8.16 -26.53
N GLY A 5 -0.99 7.57 -27.49
CA GLY A 5 -2.37 7.12 -27.36
C GLY A 5 -2.57 5.74 -27.92
N ARG A 6 -3.57 5.01 -27.40
CA ARG A 6 -4.11 3.78 -27.99
C ARG A 6 -5.62 3.93 -28.22
N GLY A 7 -6.08 3.66 -29.44
CA GLY A 7 -7.49 3.62 -29.82
C GLY A 7 -8.13 2.25 -29.59
N LEU A 8 -9.46 2.17 -29.63
CA LEU A 8 -10.18 0.88 -29.48
C LEU A 8 -9.91 -0.11 -30.63
N ASP A 9 -9.48 0.36 -31.80
CA ASP A 9 -9.02 -0.49 -32.91
C ASP A 9 -7.61 -1.07 -32.71
N GLY A 10 -6.99 -0.82 -31.55
CA GLY A 10 -5.64 -1.27 -31.25
C GLY A 10 -4.53 -0.41 -31.87
N ARG A 11 -4.87 0.62 -32.66
CA ARG A 11 -3.86 1.55 -33.20
C ARG A 11 -3.18 2.29 -32.05
N VAL A 12 -1.88 2.45 -32.18
CA VAL A 12 -1.04 3.21 -31.25
C VAL A 12 -0.37 4.33 -32.02
N ALA A 13 -0.43 5.55 -31.49
CA ALA A 13 0.24 6.70 -32.07
C ALA A 13 0.96 7.49 -30.98
N SER A 14 2.07 8.13 -31.35
CA SER A 14 2.87 8.96 -30.45
C SER A 14 3.20 10.26 -31.13
N ARG A 15 3.02 11.37 -30.42
CA ARG A 15 3.40 12.71 -30.86
C ARG A 15 4.35 13.35 -29.86
N ARG A 16 5.38 14.03 -30.33
CA ARG A 16 6.26 14.85 -29.47
C ARG A 16 5.47 16.04 -28.97
N ILE A 17 5.69 16.43 -27.72
CA ILE A 17 5.03 17.61 -27.15
C ILE A 17 5.74 18.87 -27.68
N ASP A 18 5.00 19.70 -28.42
CA ASP A 18 5.50 20.93 -29.03
C ASP A 18 5.97 21.95 -27.98
N GLY A 19 6.92 22.83 -28.36
CA GLY A 19 7.55 23.79 -27.45
C GLY A 19 8.84 23.29 -26.76
N LEU A 20 9.29 22.10 -27.10
CA LEU A 20 10.59 21.54 -26.71
C LEU A 20 11.56 21.66 -27.91
N ARG A 21 12.66 22.41 -27.77
CA ARG A 21 13.71 22.49 -28.81
C ARG A 21 14.31 21.09 -28.96
N ASP A 22 14.12 20.47 -30.12
CA ASP A 22 14.50 19.07 -30.41
C ASP A 22 13.85 18.03 -29.47
N GLY A 23 12.67 18.31 -28.90
CA GLY A 23 11.99 17.39 -27.98
C GLY A 23 12.65 17.28 -26.59
N LYS A 24 13.65 18.13 -26.31
CA LYS A 24 14.41 18.18 -25.06
C LYS A 24 14.16 19.50 -24.30
N PHE A 25 14.34 19.45 -22.99
CA PHE A 25 14.43 20.62 -22.13
C PHE A 25 15.33 20.32 -20.94
N THR A 26 16.03 21.33 -20.43
CA THR A 26 16.80 21.21 -19.19
C THR A 26 15.90 21.52 -18.01
N LEU A 27 15.88 20.63 -17.03
CA LEU A 27 15.32 20.87 -15.70
C LEU A 27 16.44 21.26 -14.75
N ALA A 28 16.21 22.29 -13.94
CA ALA A 28 17.06 22.53 -12.77
C ALA A 28 16.76 21.49 -11.69
N ALA A 29 17.72 21.24 -10.79
CA ALA A 29 17.49 20.37 -9.64
C ALA A 29 16.27 20.86 -8.84
N ARG A 30 15.37 19.94 -8.49
CA ARG A 30 14.12 20.22 -7.75
C ARG A 30 13.16 21.20 -8.43
N SER A 31 13.26 21.38 -9.75
CA SER A 31 12.27 22.15 -10.51
C SER A 31 11.17 21.27 -11.06
N SER A 32 9.96 21.83 -11.17
CA SER A 32 8.82 21.22 -11.86
C SER A 32 8.55 21.98 -13.16
N ARG A 33 7.96 21.29 -14.14
CA ARG A 33 7.52 21.91 -15.40
C ARG A 33 6.21 21.31 -15.86
N THR A 34 5.27 22.18 -16.17
CA THR A 34 3.97 21.79 -16.73
C THR A 34 3.97 21.96 -18.23
N PHE A 35 3.45 20.96 -18.93
CA PHE A 35 3.20 21.00 -20.37
C PHE A 35 1.70 21.03 -20.61
N ARG A 36 1.27 21.83 -21.58
CA ARG A 36 -0.12 21.86 -22.04
C ARG A 36 -0.16 21.32 -23.46
N VAL A 37 -1.03 20.35 -23.69
CA VAL A 37 -1.29 19.79 -25.01
C VAL A 37 -2.72 20.16 -25.37
N ALA A 38 -2.93 20.78 -26.53
CA ALA A 38 -4.28 21.07 -26.99
C ALA A 38 -5.02 19.76 -27.31
N ALA A 39 -6.35 19.73 -27.17
CA ALA A 39 -7.15 18.56 -27.54
C ALA A 39 -6.91 18.15 -29.01
N ALA A 40 -6.82 19.14 -29.88
CA ALA A 40 -6.49 19.00 -31.30
C ALA A 40 -5.08 18.49 -31.57
N ASP A 41 -4.19 18.46 -30.57
CA ASP A 41 -2.82 17.97 -30.69
C ASP A 41 -2.61 16.55 -30.13
N MET A 42 -3.66 15.91 -29.60
CA MET A 42 -3.55 14.54 -29.10
C MET A 42 -3.26 13.54 -30.24
N PRO A 43 -2.41 12.52 -30.00
CA PRO A 43 -1.98 11.57 -31.03
C PRO A 43 -3.11 10.65 -31.51
N ILE A 44 -4.14 10.46 -30.69
CA ILE A 44 -5.37 9.77 -31.05
C ILE A 44 -6.54 10.63 -30.60
N GLN A 45 -7.52 10.76 -31.49
CA GLN A 45 -8.70 11.59 -31.29
C GLN A 45 -9.95 10.78 -31.60
N SER A 46 -10.47 10.07 -30.60
CA SER A 46 -11.59 9.14 -30.74
C SER A 46 -12.92 9.86 -30.56
N VAL A 47 -13.82 9.77 -31.55
CA VAL A 47 -15.16 10.41 -31.48
C VAL A 47 -16.21 9.34 -31.22
N GLY A 48 -17.00 9.51 -30.15
CA GLY A 48 -18.00 8.52 -29.70
C GLY A 48 -17.41 7.31 -28.98
N THR A 49 -16.08 7.16 -29.00
CA THR A 49 -15.36 6.05 -28.38
C THR A 49 -14.23 6.53 -27.47
N LEU A 50 -13.62 5.60 -26.73
CA LEU A 50 -12.55 5.92 -25.79
C LEU A 50 -11.17 5.66 -26.39
N SER A 51 -10.25 6.57 -26.15
CA SER A 51 -8.81 6.34 -26.30
C SER A 51 -8.16 6.35 -24.92
N SER A 52 -7.02 5.67 -24.77
CA SER A 52 -6.15 5.86 -23.61
C SER A 52 -4.93 6.67 -24.03
N LEU A 53 -4.60 7.71 -23.26
CA LEU A 53 -3.49 8.62 -23.53
C LEU A 53 -2.49 8.57 -22.37
N TYR A 54 -1.20 8.50 -22.65
CA TYR A 54 -0.17 8.52 -21.63
C TYR A 54 1.03 9.35 -22.08
N ALA A 55 1.62 10.09 -21.15
CA ALA A 55 2.81 10.88 -21.40
C ALA A 55 4.05 10.06 -21.02
N SER A 56 5.10 10.14 -21.82
CA SER A 56 6.41 9.57 -21.49
C SER A 56 7.48 10.65 -21.49
N ALA A 57 8.28 10.68 -20.44
CA ALA A 57 9.44 11.55 -20.30
C ALA A 57 10.71 10.70 -20.18
N ALA A 58 11.76 11.11 -20.86
CA ALA A 58 13.11 10.59 -20.68
C ALA A 58 13.99 11.73 -20.17
N VAL A 59 14.70 11.49 -19.08
CA VAL A 59 15.66 12.41 -18.46
C VAL A 59 17.05 11.84 -18.68
N GLU A 60 17.85 12.53 -19.47
CA GLU A 60 19.25 12.20 -19.68
C GLU A 60 20.08 12.81 -18.53
N GLY A 61 20.76 11.97 -17.75
CA GLY A 61 21.70 12.35 -16.70
C GLY A 61 23.09 11.74 -16.92
N PRO A 62 24.08 12.09 -16.07
CA PRO A 62 25.43 11.55 -16.15
C PRO A 62 25.48 10.02 -16.00
N ASP A 63 24.53 9.44 -15.27
CA ASP A 63 24.44 8.00 -15.00
C ASP A 63 23.58 7.23 -16.02
N GLY A 64 23.07 7.90 -17.05
CA GLY A 64 22.24 7.30 -18.09
C GLY A 64 20.90 8.00 -18.28
N THR A 65 19.98 7.34 -18.99
CA THR A 65 18.64 7.87 -19.26
C THR A 65 17.62 7.23 -18.32
N ILE A 66 16.86 8.04 -17.59
CA ILE A 66 15.73 7.60 -16.78
C ILE A 66 14.46 7.85 -17.60
N THR A 67 13.66 6.81 -17.84
CA THR A 67 12.37 6.97 -18.54
C THR A 67 11.22 6.76 -17.57
N SER A 68 10.23 7.64 -17.62
CA SER A 68 9.00 7.58 -16.85
C SER A 68 7.80 7.66 -17.79
N VAL A 69 6.74 6.92 -17.47
CA VAL A 69 5.48 6.89 -18.22
C VAL A 69 4.35 7.18 -17.24
N SER A 70 3.47 8.12 -17.58
CA SER A 70 2.32 8.47 -16.75
C SER A 70 1.28 7.34 -16.75
N PRO A 71 0.41 7.28 -15.73
CA PRO A 71 -0.86 6.56 -15.84
C PRO A 71 -1.64 7.02 -17.09
N PRO A 72 -2.47 6.14 -17.68
CA PRO A 72 -3.29 6.51 -18.81
C PRO A 72 -4.44 7.44 -18.37
N VAL A 73 -4.69 8.47 -19.16
CA VAL A 73 -5.93 9.27 -19.14
C VAL A 73 -6.85 8.72 -20.21
N TYR A 74 -8.06 8.33 -19.85
CA TYR A 74 -9.06 7.90 -20.82
C TYR A 74 -9.77 9.12 -21.38
N ALA A 75 -9.87 9.20 -22.70
CA ALA A 75 -10.33 10.40 -23.39
C ALA A 75 -11.27 10.09 -24.56
N GLU A 76 -12.31 10.91 -24.70
CA GLU A 76 -13.23 10.94 -25.84
C GLU A 76 -13.25 12.36 -26.40
N HIS A 77 -13.07 12.50 -27.71
CA HIS A 77 -13.15 13.78 -28.41
C HIS A 77 -14.56 14.05 -28.88
N GLU A 78 -14.94 15.32 -28.85
CA GLU A 78 -16.08 15.78 -29.63
C GLU A 78 -15.75 15.79 -31.12
N ALA A 79 -16.78 15.79 -31.97
CA ALA A 79 -16.59 15.70 -33.43
C ALA A 79 -15.79 16.87 -34.03
N THR A 80 -15.70 18.00 -33.33
CA THR A 80 -14.86 19.16 -33.71
C THR A 80 -13.39 18.98 -33.36
N TYR A 81 -13.06 18.00 -32.50
CA TYR A 81 -11.73 17.73 -31.95
C TYR A 81 -11.11 18.83 -31.07
N ASP A 82 -11.81 19.95 -30.88
CA ASP A 82 -11.37 21.06 -30.04
C ASP A 82 -11.64 20.81 -28.55
N VAL A 83 -12.52 19.87 -28.25
CA VAL A 83 -12.93 19.49 -26.89
C VAL A 83 -12.64 18.02 -26.67
N VAL A 84 -12.04 17.73 -25.52
CA VAL A 84 -11.79 16.37 -25.03
C VAL A 84 -12.46 16.20 -23.68
N LYS A 85 -13.23 15.12 -23.54
CA LYS A 85 -13.79 14.64 -22.27
C LYS A 85 -12.84 13.60 -21.71
N THR A 86 -12.38 13.81 -20.48
CA THR A 86 -11.50 12.86 -19.79
C THR A 86 -12.28 12.07 -18.75
N TYR A 87 -11.91 10.81 -18.56
CA TYR A 87 -12.57 9.90 -17.63
C TYR A 87 -11.56 9.32 -16.64
N SER A 88 -11.98 9.17 -15.38
CA SER A 88 -11.30 8.28 -14.43
C SER A 88 -11.40 6.82 -14.93
N PRO A 89 -10.54 5.90 -14.46
CA PRO A 89 -10.61 4.50 -14.87
C PRO A 89 -12.00 3.87 -14.69
N THR A 90 -12.67 4.13 -13.57
CA THR A 90 -14.03 3.64 -13.29
C THR A 90 -15.06 4.26 -14.24
N ALA A 91 -15.00 5.57 -14.45
CA ALA A 91 -15.91 6.26 -15.37
C ALA A 91 -15.70 5.82 -16.83
N ALA A 92 -14.45 5.53 -17.22
CA ALA A 92 -14.11 5.01 -18.53
C ALA A 92 -14.74 3.63 -18.77
N SER A 93 -14.64 2.72 -17.80
CA SER A 93 -15.30 1.40 -17.86
C SER A 93 -16.82 1.53 -17.98
N ALA A 94 -17.44 2.40 -17.17
CA ALA A 94 -18.87 2.66 -17.25
C ALA A 94 -19.30 3.31 -18.58
N ARG A 95 -18.47 4.21 -19.13
CA ARG A 95 -18.69 4.82 -20.45
C ARG A 95 -18.56 3.78 -21.57
N ALA A 96 -17.55 2.92 -21.49
CA ALA A 96 -17.29 1.85 -22.46
C ALA A 96 -18.48 0.90 -22.59
N ALA A 97 -19.07 0.48 -21.47
CA ALA A 97 -20.25 -0.39 -21.44
C ALA A 97 -21.50 0.22 -22.08
N LYS A 98 -21.52 1.55 -22.29
CA LYS A 98 -22.62 2.30 -22.90
C LYS A 98 -22.34 2.68 -24.36
N ILE A 99 -21.19 2.34 -24.93
CA ILE A 99 -20.89 2.63 -26.34
C ILE A 99 -21.79 1.75 -27.21
N PRO A 100 -22.63 2.32 -28.10
CA PRO A 100 -23.44 1.56 -29.04
C PRO A 100 -22.58 0.65 -29.92
N ALA A 101 -23.06 -0.56 -30.23
CA ALA A 101 -22.31 -1.53 -31.02
C ALA A 101 -21.98 -1.01 -32.44
N ASP A 102 -22.85 -0.19 -33.03
CA ASP A 102 -22.60 0.44 -34.32
C ASP A 102 -21.47 1.48 -34.27
N GLU A 103 -21.28 2.18 -33.15
CA GLU A 103 -20.12 3.07 -32.96
C GLU A 103 -18.80 2.30 -32.84
N LEU A 104 -18.82 1.10 -32.25
CA LEU A 104 -17.65 0.21 -32.21
C LEU A 104 -17.28 -0.32 -33.60
N MET A 105 -18.27 -0.51 -34.48
CA MET A 105 -18.06 -1.00 -35.84
C MET A 105 -17.73 0.11 -36.85
N ALA A 106 -18.10 1.37 -36.55
CA ALA A 106 -17.90 2.52 -37.41
C ALA A 106 -17.04 3.59 -36.71
N LEU A 107 -15.83 3.21 -36.32
CA LEU A 107 -14.91 4.08 -35.59
C LEU A 107 -14.69 5.42 -36.30
N ARG A 108 -14.91 6.49 -35.55
CA ARG A 108 -14.70 7.88 -35.99
C ARG A 108 -13.55 8.48 -35.20
N GLY A 109 -12.76 9.30 -35.88
CA GLY A 109 -11.63 9.95 -35.23
C GLY A 109 -10.45 10.18 -36.14
N ARG A 110 -9.37 10.67 -35.53
CA ARG A 110 -8.07 10.88 -36.18
C ARG A 110 -6.95 10.20 -35.42
N VAL A 111 -5.92 9.79 -36.13
CA VAL A 111 -4.69 9.24 -35.57
C VAL A 111 -3.49 9.91 -36.19
N PHE A 112 -2.47 10.20 -35.38
CA PHE A 112 -1.22 10.80 -35.84
C PHE A 112 -0.34 9.71 -36.47
N ASP A 113 -0.04 9.85 -37.76
CA ASP A 113 0.73 8.87 -38.54
C ASP A 113 2.25 9.09 -38.51
N GLY A 114 2.70 10.09 -37.75
CA GLY A 114 4.09 10.54 -37.69
C GLY A 114 4.33 11.87 -38.41
N GLN A 115 3.42 12.29 -39.29
CA GLN A 115 3.49 13.56 -40.01
C GLN A 115 2.27 14.43 -39.75
N ALA A 116 1.07 13.86 -39.83
CA ALA A 116 -0.19 14.56 -39.68
C ALA A 116 -1.24 13.71 -38.95
N LEU A 117 -2.32 14.36 -38.53
CA LEU A 117 -3.53 13.66 -38.10
C LEU A 117 -4.31 13.22 -39.33
N VAL A 118 -4.52 11.92 -39.47
CA VAL A 118 -5.26 11.31 -40.58
C VAL A 118 -6.58 10.75 -40.05
N ASP A 119 -7.66 10.96 -40.80
CA ASP A 119 -8.97 10.42 -40.45
C ASP A 119 -8.96 8.88 -40.50
N LEU A 120 -9.52 8.24 -39.47
CA LEU A 120 -9.51 6.77 -39.35
C LEU A 120 -10.23 6.08 -40.52
N GLN A 121 -11.16 6.78 -41.18
CA GLN A 121 -11.91 6.31 -42.36
C GLN A 121 -11.06 6.26 -43.63
N GLU A 122 -9.99 7.06 -43.70
CA GLU A 122 -9.05 7.07 -44.82
C GLU A 122 -7.98 5.99 -44.67
N LEU A 123 -7.85 5.41 -43.48
CA LEU A 123 -6.88 4.37 -43.17
C LEU A 123 -7.50 2.99 -43.37
N PRO A 124 -6.73 2.02 -43.91
CA PRO A 124 -7.21 0.65 -44.05
C PRO A 124 -7.60 0.09 -42.68
N PRO A 125 -8.73 -0.63 -42.56
CA PRO A 125 -9.12 -1.27 -41.31
C PRO A 125 -7.97 -2.14 -40.81
N GLN A 126 -7.49 -1.90 -39.58
CA GLN A 126 -6.61 -2.87 -38.94
C GLN A 126 -7.50 -3.95 -38.36
N GLY A 127 -7.41 -5.16 -38.90
CA GLY A 127 -8.08 -6.35 -38.38
C GLY A 127 -7.49 -6.79 -37.04
N GLY A 128 -7.51 -5.93 -36.04
CA GLY A 128 -7.13 -6.28 -34.68
C GLY A 128 -8.13 -7.26 -34.11
N ASP A 129 -7.63 -8.35 -33.52
CA ASP A 129 -8.41 -9.29 -32.73
C ASP A 129 -9.32 -8.50 -31.77
N GLY A 130 -10.64 -8.62 -31.94
CA GLY A 130 -11.62 -7.81 -31.22
C GLY A 130 -11.32 -7.74 -29.71
N PHE A 131 -11.34 -6.54 -29.14
CA PHE A 131 -11.08 -6.37 -27.70
C PHE A 131 -12.25 -6.87 -26.85
N ARG A 132 -11.90 -7.63 -25.80
CA ARG A 132 -12.71 -7.88 -24.61
C ARG A 132 -12.46 -6.76 -23.59
N LEU A 133 -13.52 -6.05 -23.19
CA LEU A 133 -13.53 -5.12 -22.06
C LEU A 133 -14.44 -5.69 -20.96
N GLY A 134 -13.84 -6.20 -19.88
CA GLY A 134 -14.56 -6.68 -18.70
C GLY A 134 -15.19 -8.08 -18.85
N GLY A 135 -15.31 -8.81 -17.74
CA GLY A 135 -15.72 -10.21 -17.69
C GLY A 135 -17.08 -10.50 -18.32
N GLY A 136 -17.16 -11.59 -19.09
CA GLY A 136 -18.37 -12.09 -19.75
C GLY A 136 -18.08 -12.62 -21.14
N ALA A 137 -18.22 -13.94 -21.32
CA ALA A 137 -17.87 -14.63 -22.56
C ALA A 137 -18.77 -14.23 -23.74
N THR A 138 -18.18 -13.89 -24.89
CA THR A 138 -18.59 -14.46 -26.17
C THR A 138 -17.37 -14.52 -27.10
N ILE A 139 -17.17 -15.69 -27.72
CA ILE A 139 -16.18 -15.96 -28.75
C ILE A 139 -16.90 -15.71 -30.08
N LEU A 140 -16.29 -14.92 -30.98
CA LEU A 140 -16.61 -14.98 -32.41
C LEU A 140 -15.42 -15.63 -33.10
N ASP A 141 -15.73 -16.59 -33.99
CA ASP A 141 -14.80 -17.48 -34.67
C ASP A 141 -13.69 -16.74 -35.45
N PRO A 142 -12.50 -17.35 -35.59
CA PRO A 142 -11.38 -16.76 -36.32
C PRO A 142 -11.58 -16.84 -37.83
N VAL A 143 -11.41 -15.71 -38.52
CA VAL A 143 -11.24 -15.68 -39.98
C VAL A 143 -9.76 -15.47 -40.32
N ASP A 144 -9.18 -16.51 -40.92
CA ASP A 144 -8.03 -16.62 -41.83
C ASP A 144 -6.84 -15.60 -41.75
N PRO A 145 -5.61 -16.04 -41.39
CA PRO A 145 -4.44 -15.17 -41.31
C PRO A 145 -3.74 -15.03 -42.67
N ALA A 146 -4.11 -14.04 -43.46
CA ALA A 146 -3.33 -13.69 -44.65
C ALA A 146 -3.39 -12.20 -45.03
N ARG A 147 -2.62 -11.36 -44.32
CA ARG A 147 -1.76 -10.29 -44.88
C ARG A 147 -1.25 -9.37 -43.77
N SER A 148 0.00 -9.60 -43.36
CA SER A 148 0.80 -8.59 -42.67
C SER A 148 1.14 -7.47 -43.66
N LEU A 149 0.64 -6.25 -43.43
CA LEU A 149 1.09 -5.06 -44.11
C LEU A 149 2.01 -4.27 -43.19
N ARG A 150 3.23 -4.00 -43.69
CA ARG A 150 4.28 -3.20 -43.07
C ARG A 150 3.75 -1.82 -42.67
N ALA A 151 4.06 -1.40 -41.44
CA ALA A 151 3.92 -0.01 -41.02
C ALA A 151 4.73 0.93 -41.92
N PRO A 152 4.32 2.21 -42.08
CA PRO A 152 5.08 3.19 -42.85
C PRO A 152 6.47 3.37 -42.23
N ASP A 153 7.50 3.47 -43.08
CA ASP A 153 8.86 3.75 -42.64
C ASP A 153 8.89 5.15 -41.98
N LEU A 154 9.05 5.17 -40.65
CA LEU A 154 9.36 6.39 -39.89
C LEU A 154 10.58 7.08 -40.54
N PRO A 155 10.62 8.43 -40.56
CA PRO A 155 11.80 9.16 -41.03
C PRO A 155 13.03 8.61 -40.31
N SER A 156 14.08 8.30 -41.08
CA SER A 156 15.30 7.63 -40.62
C SER A 156 16.06 8.51 -39.61
N GLU A 157 15.55 8.61 -38.39
CA GLU A 157 16.39 8.82 -37.22
C GLU A 157 17.36 7.63 -37.23
N THR A 158 18.65 7.97 -37.34
CA THR A 158 19.81 7.09 -37.17
C THR A 158 19.44 5.74 -36.60
N SER A 159 19.49 4.68 -37.43
CA SER A 159 19.07 3.32 -37.08
C SER A 159 19.33 3.05 -35.59
N PRO A 160 18.28 2.74 -34.79
CA PRO A 160 18.44 2.49 -33.37
C PRO A 160 19.63 1.56 -33.22
N ARG A 161 20.65 1.96 -32.46
CA ARG A 161 21.87 1.17 -32.30
C ARG A 161 21.45 -0.25 -31.96
N SER A 162 21.64 -1.16 -32.92
CA SER A 162 21.22 -2.54 -32.79
C SER A 162 22.14 -3.21 -31.78
N GLY A 163 21.72 -3.26 -30.54
CA GLY A 163 22.46 -3.89 -29.46
C GLY A 163 21.56 -4.10 -28.25
N PRO A 164 21.89 -5.09 -27.39
CA PRO A 164 21.22 -5.22 -26.13
C PRO A 164 21.46 -3.98 -25.26
N TYR A 165 20.40 -3.50 -24.64
CA TYR A 165 20.39 -2.41 -23.68
C TYR A 165 20.47 -2.95 -22.27
N SER A 166 21.26 -2.30 -21.42
CA SER A 166 21.34 -2.60 -19.99
C SER A 166 20.18 -1.92 -19.28
N VAL A 167 19.14 -2.68 -18.93
CA VAL A 167 17.88 -2.18 -18.39
C VAL A 167 17.64 -2.71 -16.99
N LYS A 168 17.40 -1.82 -16.02
CA LYS A 168 16.86 -2.15 -14.70
C LYS A 168 15.38 -1.75 -14.68
N VAL A 169 14.49 -2.64 -14.24
CA VAL A 169 13.05 -2.36 -14.19
C VAL A 169 12.61 -2.37 -12.74
N CYS A 170 12.04 -1.26 -12.29
CA CYS A 170 11.50 -1.05 -10.95
C CYS A 170 9.99 -0.95 -11.01
N PHE A 171 9.32 -1.43 -9.96
CA PHE A 171 7.88 -1.36 -9.81
C PHE A 171 7.52 -0.65 -8.50
N THR A 172 6.54 0.24 -8.59
CA THR A 172 6.05 1.04 -7.48
C THR A 172 4.54 0.81 -7.38
N LEU A 173 4.08 0.37 -6.22
CA LEU A 173 2.67 0.26 -5.86
C LEU A 173 2.09 1.66 -5.65
N ASN A 174 0.88 1.90 -6.12
CA ASN A 174 0.18 3.16 -5.91
C ASN A 174 -0.89 2.92 -4.84
N ALA A 175 -0.49 2.89 -3.58
CA ALA A 175 -1.42 2.63 -2.48
C ALA A 175 -2.33 3.85 -2.22
N ILE A 176 -3.52 3.62 -1.69
CA ILE A 176 -4.49 4.66 -1.33
C ILE A 176 -4.96 4.34 0.09
N TYR A 177 -4.62 5.21 1.05
CA TYR A 177 -4.99 5.01 2.44
C TYR A 177 -5.96 6.08 2.94
N GLN A 178 -6.74 5.72 3.96
CA GLN A 178 -7.55 6.66 4.73
C GLN A 178 -6.90 6.87 6.09
N ASP A 179 -6.07 7.90 6.18
CA ASP A 179 -5.20 8.15 7.34
C ASP A 179 -5.39 9.56 7.91
N ALA A 180 -6.61 10.12 7.80
CA ALA A 180 -6.93 11.49 8.22
C ALA A 180 -6.07 12.58 7.55
N GLY A 181 -5.48 12.29 6.39
CA GLY A 181 -4.52 13.17 5.72
C GLY A 181 -3.13 13.16 6.37
N PHE A 182 -2.85 12.19 7.24
CA PHE A 182 -1.55 11.95 7.86
C PHE A 182 -0.83 10.82 7.14
N GLY A 183 0.02 11.19 6.19
CA GLY A 183 0.82 10.23 5.43
C GLY A 183 1.82 10.91 4.51
N GLU A 184 2.46 10.11 3.67
CA GLU A 184 3.29 10.59 2.56
C GLU A 184 2.43 11.09 1.39
N ASP A 185 1.21 11.58 1.66
CA ASP A 185 0.29 12.11 0.66
C ASP A 185 0.83 13.44 0.12
N VAL A 186 1.65 13.34 -0.92
CA VAL A 186 2.43 14.47 -1.42
C VAL A 186 1.53 15.57 -2.03
N ASP A 187 0.24 15.33 -2.27
CA ASP A 187 -0.64 16.24 -3.01
C ASP A 187 -2.11 16.25 -2.54
N ALA A 188 -2.41 15.91 -1.28
CA ALA A 188 -3.78 15.98 -0.78
C ALA A 188 -4.26 17.46 -0.71
N LEU A 189 -4.90 17.92 -1.80
CA LEU A 189 -5.86 19.00 -1.74
C LEU A 189 -6.93 18.66 -0.69
N PRO A 190 -7.53 19.65 0.00
CA PRO A 190 -8.53 19.39 1.02
C PRO A 190 -9.65 18.52 0.43
N PRO A 191 -10.05 17.42 1.10
CA PRO A 191 -10.91 16.41 0.51
C PRO A 191 -12.28 16.99 0.17
N GLY A 192 -12.62 17.04 -1.12
CA GLY A 192 -14.01 16.99 -1.56
C GLY A 192 -14.61 15.60 -1.30
N PRO A 193 -15.94 15.47 -1.20
CA PRO A 193 -16.61 14.19 -0.98
C PRO A 193 -16.38 13.14 -2.07
N ASP A 194 -15.81 13.53 -3.22
CA ASP A 194 -15.45 12.66 -4.35
C ASP A 194 -13.92 12.62 -4.61
N ASP A 195 -13.11 13.29 -3.80
CA ASP A 195 -11.65 13.30 -3.97
C ASP A 195 -11.05 12.03 -3.36
N TYR A 196 -10.71 11.08 -4.23
CA TYR A 196 -9.87 9.96 -3.83
C TYR A 196 -8.55 10.49 -3.25
N PRO A 197 -8.06 9.93 -2.13
CA PRO A 197 -6.77 10.31 -1.56
C PRO A 197 -5.68 10.21 -2.63
N ALA A 198 -4.69 11.11 -2.55
CA ALA A 198 -3.52 11.04 -3.41
C ALA A 198 -2.89 9.64 -3.28
N THR A 199 -2.47 9.06 -4.41
CA THR A 199 -1.81 7.75 -4.37
C THR A 199 -0.43 7.91 -3.75
N GLN A 200 -0.10 7.07 -2.76
CA GLN A 200 1.24 6.98 -2.17
C GLN A 200 2.10 5.98 -2.96
N PRO A 201 3.18 6.44 -3.62
CA PRO A 201 4.09 5.54 -4.33
C PRO A 201 4.95 4.77 -3.33
N VAL A 202 4.73 3.45 -3.23
CA VAL A 202 5.51 2.55 -2.38
C VAL A 202 6.31 1.59 -3.26
N PRO A 203 7.64 1.49 -3.14
CA PRO A 203 8.40 0.49 -3.88
C PRO A 203 7.83 -0.92 -3.64
N ALA A 204 7.73 -1.72 -4.70
CA ALA A 204 7.28 -3.12 -4.61
C ALA A 204 8.40 -4.02 -4.04
N SER A 205 9.00 -3.62 -2.92
CA SER A 205 10.15 -4.24 -2.31
C SER A 205 9.86 -5.71 -2.00
N TYR A 206 10.73 -6.60 -2.48
CA TYR A 206 10.65 -8.04 -2.23
C TYR A 206 9.41 -8.76 -2.79
N LEU A 207 8.59 -8.09 -3.62
CA LEU A 207 7.49 -8.76 -4.31
C LEU A 207 8.02 -9.69 -5.41
N TYR A 208 7.29 -10.77 -5.69
CA TYR A 208 7.60 -11.64 -6.82
C TYR A 208 7.22 -10.96 -8.13
N ALA A 209 8.10 -11.02 -9.12
CA ALA A 209 7.86 -10.44 -10.42
C ALA A 209 8.34 -11.35 -11.55
N THR A 210 7.67 -11.25 -12.69
CA THR A 210 8.02 -11.92 -13.95
C THR A 210 8.12 -10.89 -15.07
N LEU A 211 9.32 -10.76 -15.64
CA LEU A 211 9.58 -9.98 -16.85
C LEU A 211 9.36 -10.86 -18.08
N LYS A 212 8.51 -10.43 -19.01
CA LYS A 212 8.13 -11.16 -20.22
C LYS A 212 8.36 -10.35 -21.49
N GLN A 213 8.65 -11.06 -22.58
CA GLN A 213 8.56 -10.58 -23.96
C GLN A 213 7.71 -11.58 -24.74
N ASP A 214 6.64 -11.12 -25.40
CA ASP A 214 5.73 -11.99 -26.17
C ASP A 214 5.27 -13.23 -25.38
N GLN A 215 4.83 -13.01 -24.13
CA GLN A 215 4.45 -14.04 -23.14
C GLN A 215 5.59 -14.96 -22.65
N THR A 216 6.77 -14.93 -23.26
CA THR A 216 7.93 -15.71 -22.82
C THR A 216 8.58 -15.03 -21.62
N ALA A 217 8.71 -15.75 -20.51
CA ALA A 217 9.38 -15.25 -19.31
C ALA A 217 10.89 -15.17 -19.54
N LEU A 218 11.44 -13.96 -19.45
CA LEU A 218 12.87 -13.68 -19.55
C LEU A 218 13.56 -13.69 -18.18
N TRP A 219 12.79 -13.39 -17.14
CA TRP A 219 13.22 -13.46 -15.76
C TRP A 219 12.00 -13.60 -14.86
N SER A 220 12.12 -14.38 -13.79
CA SER A 220 11.21 -14.32 -12.65
C SER A 220 12.01 -14.39 -11.35
N GLY A 221 11.56 -13.70 -10.32
CA GLY A 221 12.20 -13.68 -9.02
C GLY A 221 11.67 -12.57 -8.13
N TRP A 222 12.32 -12.40 -6.99
CA TRP A 222 11.98 -11.36 -6.02
C TRP A 222 12.65 -10.03 -6.40
N LEU A 223 11.88 -8.95 -6.28
CA LEU A 223 12.40 -7.59 -6.45
C LEU A 223 13.32 -7.21 -5.27
N ASP A 224 14.28 -6.32 -5.50
CA ASP A 224 15.18 -5.81 -4.46
C ASP A 224 14.46 -4.86 -3.47
N ALA A 225 15.19 -4.33 -2.49
CA ALA A 225 14.65 -3.39 -1.50
C ALA A 225 14.08 -2.10 -2.11
N SER A 226 14.47 -1.75 -3.34
CA SER A 226 13.95 -0.60 -4.10
C SER A 226 12.81 -0.98 -5.05
N GLY A 227 12.30 -2.22 -4.97
CA GLY A 227 11.25 -2.73 -5.85
C GLY A 227 11.75 -2.99 -7.27
N CYS A 228 13.05 -3.28 -7.46
CA CYS A 228 13.63 -3.45 -8.79
C CYS A 228 14.07 -4.89 -9.08
N ALA A 229 13.88 -5.30 -10.33
CA ALA A 229 14.45 -6.52 -10.86
C ALA A 229 15.98 -6.35 -11.06
N PRO A 230 16.75 -7.46 -11.12
CA PRO A 230 18.15 -7.40 -11.55
C PRO A 230 18.27 -6.78 -12.94
N THR A 231 19.36 -6.04 -13.18
CA THR A 231 19.64 -5.48 -14.51
C THR A 231 19.74 -6.58 -15.56
N LYS A 232 19.06 -6.39 -16.70
CA LYS A 232 19.03 -7.32 -17.83
C LYS A 232 19.53 -6.67 -19.11
N LEU A 233 20.12 -7.49 -19.97
CA LEU A 233 20.44 -7.11 -21.35
C LEU A 233 19.24 -7.42 -22.24
N LEU A 234 18.48 -6.39 -22.60
CA LEU A 234 17.22 -6.51 -23.36
C LEU A 234 17.39 -5.92 -24.77
N GLN A 235 16.80 -6.55 -25.77
CA GLN A 235 16.77 -5.97 -27.12
C GLN A 235 15.77 -4.81 -27.18
N SER A 236 15.80 -4.04 -28.28
CA SER A 236 14.70 -3.11 -28.57
C SER A 236 13.40 -3.90 -28.72
N GLY A 237 12.33 -3.50 -28.05
CA GLY A 237 11.07 -4.23 -28.12
C GLY A 237 10.05 -3.86 -27.05
N THR A 238 8.91 -4.56 -27.09
CA THR A 238 7.85 -4.45 -26.11
C THR A 238 8.00 -5.55 -25.06
N TYR A 239 7.96 -5.16 -23.80
CA TYR A 239 8.09 -6.03 -22.65
C TYR A 239 6.91 -5.85 -21.71
N SER A 240 6.69 -6.81 -20.82
CA SER A 240 5.78 -6.63 -19.70
C SER A 240 6.41 -7.12 -18.40
N LEU A 241 6.17 -6.41 -17.30
CA LEU A 241 6.47 -6.87 -15.95
C LEU A 241 5.14 -7.22 -15.27
N VAL A 242 5.03 -8.43 -14.76
CA VAL A 242 3.90 -8.87 -13.93
C VAL A 242 4.41 -9.03 -12.51
N VAL A 243 3.87 -8.27 -11.57
CA VAL A 243 4.20 -8.31 -10.15
C VAL A 243 3.06 -8.98 -9.39
N GLN A 244 3.36 -9.95 -8.55
CA GLN A 244 2.37 -10.68 -7.76
C GLN A 244 2.40 -10.22 -6.30
N SER A 245 1.26 -10.32 -5.62
CA SER A 245 1.05 -9.99 -4.22
C SER A 245 1.68 -11.01 -3.24
N ARG A 246 2.86 -11.51 -3.58
CA ARG A 246 3.68 -12.44 -2.80
C ARG A 246 5.02 -11.81 -2.53
N LEU A 247 5.50 -11.87 -1.29
CA LEU A 247 6.75 -11.27 -0.85
C LEU A 247 7.69 -12.33 -0.27
N SER A 248 8.99 -12.18 -0.52
CA SER A 248 10.01 -13.00 0.14
C SER A 248 11.32 -12.25 0.33
N ARG A 249 11.88 -12.35 1.53
CA ARG A 249 13.19 -11.79 1.88
C ARG A 249 13.99 -12.83 2.66
N ASP A 250 15.21 -13.05 2.19
CA ASP A 250 16.20 -13.81 2.94
C ASP A 250 16.64 -12.99 4.17
N ILE A 251 16.49 -13.58 5.35
CA ILE A 251 16.87 -12.97 6.63
C ILE A 251 17.94 -13.76 7.39
N GLY A 252 18.48 -14.84 6.81
CA GLY A 252 19.46 -15.70 7.47
C GLY A 252 19.18 -17.19 7.33
N ALA A 253 19.96 -18.00 8.07
CA ALA A 253 20.37 -19.34 7.68
C ALA A 253 19.29 -20.43 7.56
N ASP A 254 18.08 -20.22 8.08
CA ASP A 254 17.12 -21.33 8.22
C ASP A 254 15.96 -21.29 7.21
N ALA A 255 15.44 -20.12 6.84
CA ALA A 255 14.42 -19.95 5.78
C ALA A 255 14.13 -18.45 5.51
N PRO A 256 13.70 -18.09 4.28
CA PRO A 256 13.25 -16.74 4.01
C PRO A 256 11.93 -16.45 4.76
N ALA A 257 11.72 -15.19 5.11
CA ALA A 257 10.39 -14.72 5.48
C ALA A 257 9.52 -14.65 4.22
N MET A 258 8.28 -15.14 4.31
CA MET A 258 7.37 -15.22 3.17
C MET A 258 5.98 -14.73 3.52
N HIS A 259 5.44 -13.80 2.73
CA HIS A 259 4.06 -13.34 2.86
C HIS A 259 3.29 -13.55 1.56
N GLU A 260 2.04 -13.95 1.67
CA GLU A 260 1.09 -14.05 0.57
C GLU A 260 -0.13 -13.17 0.89
N VAL A 261 -0.41 -12.19 0.04
CA VAL A 261 -1.60 -11.34 0.16
C VAL A 261 -2.64 -11.87 -0.82
N MET A 262 -3.71 -12.43 -0.28
CA MET A 262 -4.80 -13.04 -1.05
C MET A 262 -6.02 -12.13 -1.02
N LEU A 263 -6.63 -11.90 -2.19
CA LEU A 263 -7.89 -11.18 -2.29
C LEU A 263 -9.04 -12.19 -2.21
N HIS A 264 -9.96 -11.98 -1.26
CA HIS A 264 -11.18 -12.75 -1.14
C HIS A 264 -12.26 -12.23 -2.09
N SER A 265 -12.95 -13.15 -2.75
CA SER A 265 -14.09 -12.87 -3.63
C SER A 265 -15.12 -14.00 -3.56
N GLY A 266 -16.25 -13.83 -4.26
CA GLY A 266 -17.25 -14.90 -4.39
C GLY A 266 -16.73 -16.18 -5.07
N GLU A 267 -15.60 -16.14 -5.77
CA GLU A 267 -14.96 -17.32 -6.40
C GLU A 267 -13.92 -18.00 -5.50
N GLY A 268 -13.59 -17.41 -4.34
CA GLY A 268 -12.57 -17.88 -3.41
C GLY A 268 -11.43 -16.88 -3.21
N ASP A 269 -10.36 -17.38 -2.59
CA ASP A 269 -9.16 -16.62 -2.25
C ASP A 269 -8.08 -16.79 -3.33
N TYR A 270 -7.50 -15.70 -3.84
CA TYR A 270 -6.48 -15.76 -4.89
C TYR A 270 -5.38 -14.70 -4.75
N LEU A 271 -4.18 -15.02 -5.26
CA LEU A 271 -3.09 -14.05 -5.39
C LEU A 271 -3.42 -13.03 -6.48
N VAL A 272 -3.15 -11.76 -6.19
CA VAL A 272 -3.36 -10.65 -7.12
C VAL A 272 -2.09 -10.41 -7.93
N GLY A 273 -2.26 -10.10 -9.21
CA GLY A 273 -1.16 -9.77 -10.12
C GLY A 273 -1.38 -8.43 -10.81
N TRP A 274 -0.38 -7.55 -10.75
CA TRP A 274 -0.37 -6.26 -11.45
C TRP A 274 0.60 -6.31 -12.61
N ALA A 275 0.11 -6.07 -13.82
CA ALA A 275 0.91 -6.14 -15.03
C ALA A 275 1.12 -4.76 -15.65
N ARG A 276 2.33 -4.49 -16.17
CA ARG A 276 2.63 -3.31 -16.96
C ARG A 276 3.47 -3.61 -18.18
N THR A 277 3.00 -3.13 -19.33
CA THR A 277 3.73 -3.18 -20.60
C THR A 277 4.58 -1.92 -20.77
N PHE A 278 5.79 -2.07 -21.29
CA PHE A 278 6.73 -0.97 -21.55
C PHE A 278 7.59 -1.24 -22.79
N LEU A 279 8.21 -0.18 -23.32
CA LEU A 279 9.12 -0.25 -24.45
C LEU A 279 10.56 -0.10 -23.98
N VAL A 280 11.46 -0.90 -24.57
CA VAL A 280 12.91 -0.74 -24.42
C VAL A 280 13.47 -0.23 -25.74
N PHE A 281 14.21 0.87 -25.68
CA PHE A 281 14.93 1.45 -26.83
C PHE A 281 16.28 2.06 -26.40
N GLY A 282 16.72 1.82 -25.16
CA GLY A 282 17.89 2.42 -24.54
C GLY A 282 18.24 1.74 -23.21
N SER A 283 19.48 1.90 -22.76
CA SER A 283 19.91 1.47 -21.42
C SER A 283 19.40 2.46 -20.36
N GLY A 284 19.10 1.97 -19.16
CA GLY A 284 18.66 2.81 -18.05
C GLY A 284 17.80 2.09 -17.02
N THR A 285 17.24 2.87 -16.10
CA THR A 285 16.27 2.38 -15.11
C THR A 285 14.87 2.84 -15.51
N LEU A 286 13.93 1.90 -15.58
CA LEU A 286 12.52 2.14 -15.85
C LEU A 286 11.73 2.01 -14.56
N HIS A 287 10.94 3.02 -14.19
CA HIS A 287 10.04 2.98 -13.04
C HIS A 287 8.61 2.80 -13.53
N LEU A 288 8.01 1.67 -13.19
CA LEU A 288 6.65 1.28 -13.58
C LEU A 288 5.73 1.43 -12.37
N THR A 289 4.50 1.88 -12.61
CA THR A 289 3.41 1.91 -11.62
C THR A 289 2.22 1.14 -12.18
N PRO A 290 1.37 0.46 -11.40
CA PRO A 290 0.23 -0.33 -11.90
C PRO A 290 -0.89 0.53 -12.51
N THR A 291 -1.69 -0.03 -13.43
CA THR A 291 -2.81 0.67 -14.13
C THR A 291 -4.08 0.64 -13.31
N THR A 292 -4.25 -0.47 -12.60
CA THR A 292 -5.39 -0.75 -11.75
C THR A 292 -4.97 -0.58 -10.30
N TRP A 293 -5.94 -0.36 -9.45
CA TRP A 293 -5.79 -0.36 -8.00
C TRP A 293 -6.81 -1.31 -7.41
N ASP A 294 -6.45 -1.95 -6.30
CA ASP A 294 -7.30 -2.85 -5.52
C ASP A 294 -6.83 -2.86 -4.06
N HIS A 295 -7.65 -3.41 -3.16
CA HIS A 295 -7.33 -3.47 -1.74
C HIS A 295 -6.07 -4.33 -1.45
N ALA A 296 -5.79 -5.35 -2.26
CA ALA A 296 -4.59 -6.16 -2.08
C ALA A 296 -3.31 -5.36 -2.35
N MET A 297 -3.36 -4.34 -3.22
CA MET A 297 -2.24 -3.43 -3.46
C MET A 297 -1.88 -2.62 -2.22
N ASN A 298 -2.89 -2.11 -1.51
CA ASN A 298 -2.68 -1.38 -0.25
C ASN A 298 -1.98 -2.25 0.79
N VAL A 299 -2.47 -3.48 0.94
CA VAL A 299 -1.93 -4.46 1.89
C VAL A 299 -0.52 -4.88 1.48
N ALA A 300 -0.28 -5.14 0.19
CA ALA A 300 1.05 -5.44 -0.33
C ALA A 300 2.03 -4.28 -0.13
N ALA A 301 1.58 -3.03 -0.20
CA ALA A 301 2.40 -1.85 0.07
C ALA A 301 2.80 -1.73 1.55
N VAL A 302 1.88 -2.00 2.50
CA VAL A 302 2.24 -2.10 3.93
C VAL A 302 3.28 -3.21 4.15
N ASN A 303 3.07 -4.37 3.55
CA ASN A 303 3.99 -5.51 3.66
C ASN A 303 5.36 -5.26 3.00
N ALA A 304 5.39 -4.58 1.86
CA ALA A 304 6.65 -4.17 1.23
C ALA A 304 7.44 -3.24 2.16
N ARG A 305 6.75 -2.33 2.86
CA ARG A 305 7.36 -1.45 3.86
C ARG A 305 7.88 -2.25 5.06
N ILE A 306 7.10 -3.18 5.60
CA ILE A 306 7.53 -4.10 6.67
C ILE A 306 8.82 -4.82 6.24
N PHE A 307 8.85 -5.40 5.04
CA PHE A 307 10.01 -6.09 4.51
C PHE A 307 11.22 -5.18 4.29
N SER A 308 11.01 -3.90 4.02
CA SER A 308 12.09 -2.92 3.81
C SER A 308 12.69 -2.34 5.10
N GLN A 309 11.91 -2.26 6.18
CA GLN A 309 12.30 -1.53 7.39
C GLN A 309 12.56 -2.42 8.61
N THR A 310 11.99 -3.62 8.65
CA THR A 310 12.01 -4.40 9.88
C THR A 310 13.25 -5.28 9.98
N GLU A 311 13.79 -5.30 11.20
CA GLU A 311 14.81 -6.24 11.66
C GLU A 311 14.19 -7.59 12.05
N HIS A 312 12.86 -7.64 12.16
CA HIS A 312 12.09 -8.78 12.64
C HIS A 312 11.02 -9.15 11.63
N LEU A 313 11.40 -10.04 10.72
CA LEU A 313 10.46 -10.73 9.86
C LEU A 313 10.29 -12.16 10.37
N LEU A 314 9.11 -12.71 10.17
CA LEU A 314 8.80 -14.07 10.60
C LEU A 314 9.45 -15.06 9.60
N ASP A 315 10.52 -15.74 10.02
CA ASP A 315 11.20 -16.81 9.27
C ASP A 315 10.40 -18.13 9.18
N GLY A 316 10.76 -19.00 8.24
CA GLY A 316 10.37 -20.43 8.29
C GLY A 316 8.89 -20.74 8.07
N VAL A 317 8.04 -19.73 7.91
CA VAL A 317 6.60 -19.88 7.67
C VAL A 317 6.13 -18.87 6.62
N THR A 318 5.09 -19.25 5.87
CA THR A 318 4.39 -18.31 4.99
C THR A 318 3.22 -17.72 5.76
N ASN A 319 3.24 -16.40 5.96
CA ASN A 319 2.09 -15.69 6.50
C ASN A 319 1.12 -15.37 5.38
N THR A 320 -0.15 -15.74 5.54
CA THR A 320 -1.19 -15.47 4.55
C THR A 320 -2.07 -14.33 5.04
N ILE A 321 -2.28 -13.32 4.22
CA ILE A 321 -3.08 -12.14 4.55
C ILE A 321 -4.28 -12.11 3.61
N TYR A 322 -5.45 -12.36 4.15
CA TYR A 322 -6.70 -12.34 3.40
C TYR A 322 -7.29 -10.93 3.42
N VAL A 323 -7.58 -10.41 2.24
CA VAL A 323 -8.12 -9.08 2.02
C VAL A 323 -9.60 -9.21 1.68
N ASN A 324 -10.44 -8.40 2.32
CA ASN A 324 -11.92 -8.45 2.24
C ASN A 324 -12.51 -9.74 2.83
N LYS A 325 -11.91 -10.22 3.92
CA LYS A 325 -12.33 -11.43 4.64
C LYS A 325 -12.02 -11.24 6.12
N GLY A 326 -13.06 -11.19 6.95
CA GLY A 326 -12.91 -11.28 8.41
C GLY A 326 -12.68 -12.72 8.87
N CYS A 327 -12.30 -12.92 10.13
CA CYS A 327 -12.20 -14.26 10.72
C CYS A 327 -13.58 -14.88 10.96
N ASP A 328 -13.62 -16.22 10.97
CA ASP A 328 -14.85 -17.02 11.13
C ASP A 328 -15.63 -16.73 12.42
N SER A 329 -14.99 -16.18 13.45
CA SER A 329 -15.59 -15.87 14.75
C SER A 329 -16.10 -14.44 14.91
N LEU A 330 -15.79 -13.54 13.96
CA LEU A 330 -16.16 -12.12 14.02
C LEU A 330 -17.06 -11.73 12.83
N ALA A 331 -17.52 -10.47 12.81
CA ALA A 331 -18.24 -9.98 11.65
C ALA A 331 -17.30 -9.97 10.42
N PRO A 332 -17.80 -10.17 9.19
CA PRO A 332 -16.96 -10.12 7.98
C PRO A 332 -16.23 -8.79 7.76
N THR A 333 -16.66 -7.73 8.45
CA THR A 333 -16.09 -6.37 8.43
C THR A 333 -14.97 -6.18 9.45
N ASP A 334 -14.80 -7.11 10.38
CA ASP A 334 -13.75 -7.01 11.40
C ASP A 334 -12.45 -7.64 10.90
N SER A 335 -11.33 -7.00 11.26
CA SER A 335 -9.98 -7.54 11.08
C SER A 335 -9.51 -8.30 12.32
N CYS A 336 -8.60 -9.24 12.12
CA CYS A 336 -8.05 -10.07 13.18
C CYS A 336 -6.83 -10.85 12.66
N ALA A 337 -5.90 -11.15 13.57
CA ALA A 337 -4.85 -12.14 13.33
C ALA A 337 -5.26 -13.52 13.87
N ALA A 338 -4.92 -14.57 13.14
CA ALA A 338 -4.99 -15.97 13.57
C ALA A 338 -3.58 -16.55 13.60
N PRO A 339 -2.78 -16.25 14.63
CA PRO A 339 -1.33 -16.47 14.54
C PRO A 339 -0.92 -17.94 14.57
N ALA A 340 -1.72 -18.81 15.19
CA ALA A 340 -1.52 -20.26 15.15
C ALA A 340 -1.61 -20.83 13.71
N ALA A 341 -2.37 -20.17 12.83
CA ALA A 341 -2.46 -20.50 11.42
C ALA A 341 -1.49 -19.69 10.54
N HIS A 342 -0.77 -18.71 11.11
CA HIS A 342 0.01 -17.71 10.38
C HIS A 342 -0.86 -16.89 9.41
N GLU A 343 -2.06 -16.52 9.84
CA GLU A 343 -3.02 -15.82 8.99
C GLU A 343 -3.38 -14.45 9.56
N VAL A 344 -3.60 -13.48 8.67
CA VAL A 344 -4.24 -12.20 8.96
C VAL A 344 -5.49 -12.09 8.10
N TYR A 345 -6.55 -11.59 8.71
CA TYR A 345 -7.84 -11.35 8.08
C TYR A 345 -8.11 -9.85 8.13
N LEU A 346 -8.39 -9.25 6.97
CA LEU A 346 -8.73 -7.85 6.84
C LEU A 346 -10.16 -7.70 6.36
N GLY A 347 -10.97 -7.08 7.20
CA GLY A 347 -12.42 -6.91 7.02
C GLY A 347 -12.83 -6.31 5.68
N THR A 348 -13.99 -6.75 5.20
CA THR A 348 -14.62 -6.22 3.98
C THR A 348 -15.23 -4.83 4.20
N TYR A 349 -15.62 -4.19 3.10
CA TYR A 349 -16.36 -2.93 3.09
C TYR A 349 -17.79 -3.11 3.61
N SER A 350 -18.32 -2.10 4.31
CA SER A 350 -19.74 -1.94 4.59
C SER A 350 -20.22 -0.54 4.20
N ASP A 351 -21.54 -0.34 4.09
CA ASP A 351 -22.14 0.96 3.75
C ASP A 351 -21.69 2.10 4.69
N THR A 352 -21.27 1.77 5.92
CA THR A 352 -20.87 2.72 6.96
C THR A 352 -19.38 2.70 7.29
N GLN A 353 -18.64 1.70 6.83
CA GLN A 353 -17.21 1.56 7.14
C GLN A 353 -16.42 1.17 5.87
N PRO A 354 -15.36 1.92 5.53
CA PRO A 354 -14.43 1.54 4.48
C PRO A 354 -13.79 0.18 4.80
N SER A 355 -13.29 -0.54 3.79
CA SER A 355 -12.56 -1.78 4.07
C SER A 355 -11.32 -1.47 4.91
N ASP A 356 -11.04 -2.33 5.89
CA ASP A 356 -9.87 -2.19 6.76
C ASP A 356 -8.54 -2.25 5.98
N ALA A 357 -8.54 -2.86 4.79
CA ALA A 357 -7.42 -2.82 3.85
C ALA A 357 -7.09 -1.40 3.33
N MET A 358 -7.97 -0.43 3.54
CA MET A 358 -7.72 0.99 3.27
C MET A 358 -7.04 1.71 4.44
N SER A 359 -6.93 1.08 5.62
CA SER A 359 -6.20 1.64 6.76
C SER A 359 -4.82 0.98 6.87
N LYS A 360 -3.76 1.72 6.52
CA LYS A 360 -2.38 1.24 6.66
C LYS A 360 -2.03 0.85 8.11
N PHE A 361 -2.66 1.51 9.09
CA PHE A 361 -2.45 1.23 10.50
C PHE A 361 -3.15 -0.03 10.96
N VAL A 362 -4.37 -0.34 10.47
CA VAL A 362 -5.03 -1.63 10.76
C VAL A 362 -4.22 -2.77 10.16
N VAL A 363 -3.83 -2.67 8.88
CA VAL A 363 -3.02 -3.71 8.23
C VAL A 363 -1.71 -3.97 8.99
N ALA A 364 -1.03 -2.92 9.43
CA ALA A 364 0.20 -3.05 10.20
C ALA A 364 -0.06 -3.57 11.63
N GLN A 365 -1.17 -3.21 12.26
CA GLN A 365 -1.56 -3.69 13.59
C GLN A 365 -1.79 -5.21 13.57
N GLU A 366 -2.57 -5.72 12.61
CA GLU A 366 -2.81 -7.16 12.51
C GLU A 366 -1.50 -7.94 12.28
N HIS A 367 -0.57 -7.34 11.53
CA HIS A 367 0.77 -7.91 11.41
C HIS A 367 1.57 -7.86 12.73
N GLY A 368 1.37 -6.80 13.53
CA GLY A 368 1.89 -6.68 14.89
C GLY A 368 1.44 -7.82 15.79
N HIS A 369 0.18 -8.25 15.71
CA HIS A 369 -0.30 -9.43 16.44
C HIS A 369 0.39 -10.74 16.00
N LEU A 370 0.66 -10.92 14.70
CA LEU A 370 1.44 -12.08 14.25
C LEU A 370 2.85 -12.10 14.82
N LEU A 371 3.50 -10.92 14.86
CA LEU A 371 4.84 -10.77 15.42
C LEU A 371 4.85 -11.02 16.93
N GLU A 372 3.87 -10.45 17.65
CA GLU A 372 3.67 -10.69 19.07
C GLU A 372 3.37 -12.15 19.38
N TRP A 373 2.67 -12.89 18.54
CA TRP A 373 2.41 -14.29 18.88
C TRP A 373 3.64 -15.18 18.70
N LYS A 374 4.34 -15.03 17.57
CA LYS A 374 5.40 -15.97 17.17
C LYS A 374 6.57 -15.93 18.14
N GLY A 375 6.88 -14.77 18.68
CA GLY A 375 7.92 -14.67 19.71
C GLY A 375 7.48 -15.26 21.07
N TYR A 376 6.18 -15.39 21.35
CA TYR A 376 5.69 -15.31 22.73
C TYR A 376 4.66 -16.38 23.14
N SER A 377 4.11 -17.23 22.26
CA SER A 377 2.88 -18.02 22.57
C SER A 377 1.67 -17.07 22.77
N PRO A 378 0.39 -17.50 22.81
CA PRO A 378 -0.75 -16.62 23.13
C PRO A 378 -0.61 -15.97 24.50
N LEU A 379 -0.73 -14.64 24.64
CA LEU A 379 -1.25 -14.10 25.91
C LEU A 379 -2.73 -14.50 25.92
N GLY A 380 -3.26 -14.99 27.04
CA GLY A 380 -4.66 -15.44 27.08
C GLY A 380 -5.58 -14.33 26.57
N ASP A 381 -6.48 -14.66 25.63
CA ASP A 381 -7.39 -13.73 24.94
C ASP A 381 -8.58 -13.29 25.84
N GLU A 382 -8.35 -13.14 27.14
CA GLU A 382 -9.41 -12.74 28.06
C GLU A 382 -9.62 -11.21 27.97
N TYR A 383 -10.41 -10.80 26.99
CA TYR A 383 -11.07 -9.48 26.93
C TYR A 383 -12.26 -9.42 27.92
N ASP A 384 -12.64 -10.56 28.50
CA ASP A 384 -13.69 -10.64 29.51
C ASP A 384 -13.10 -10.37 30.91
N GLY A 385 -13.26 -9.15 31.43
CA GLY A 385 -13.04 -8.85 32.85
C GLY A 385 -12.17 -7.64 33.19
N GLY A 386 -11.73 -6.87 32.19
CA GLY A 386 -10.96 -5.64 32.40
C GLY A 386 -11.79 -4.35 32.42
N ASP A 387 -12.99 -4.36 31.84
CA ASP A 387 -13.84 -3.17 31.69
C ASP A 387 -14.02 -2.41 33.01
N ASP A 388 -13.87 -1.08 32.97
CA ASP A 388 -14.19 -0.22 34.10
C ASP A 388 -15.71 0.04 34.16
N PRO A 389 -16.48 -0.63 35.04
CA PRO A 389 -17.93 -0.49 35.02
C PRO A 389 -18.40 0.90 35.47
N ALA A 390 -17.56 1.67 36.15
CA ALA A 390 -17.91 2.94 36.74
C ALA A 390 -17.57 4.13 35.81
N GLU A 391 -16.62 3.96 34.90
CA GLU A 391 -16.11 5.06 34.06
C GLU A 391 -16.33 4.80 32.55
N PRO A 392 -17.34 5.45 31.93
CA PRO A 392 -17.64 5.29 30.51
C PRO A 392 -16.50 5.58 29.54
N LEU A 393 -15.54 6.43 29.91
CA LEU A 393 -14.38 6.74 29.06
C LEU A 393 -13.37 5.57 28.97
N CYS A 394 -13.41 4.66 29.93
CA CYS A 394 -12.56 3.47 29.97
C CYS A 394 -13.27 2.20 29.47
N ARG A 395 -14.33 2.38 28.67
CA ARG A 395 -15.13 1.32 28.03
C ARG A 395 -15.34 1.64 26.55
N CYS A 396 -15.82 0.65 25.80
CA CYS A 396 -16.08 0.79 24.36
C CYS A 396 -17.55 1.06 23.98
N ASP A 397 -18.40 1.43 24.93
CA ASP A 397 -19.83 1.77 24.67
C ASP A 397 -20.04 2.81 23.56
N HIS A 398 -19.06 3.70 23.38
CA HIS A 398 -19.12 4.77 22.39
C HIS A 398 -18.76 4.32 20.96
N VAL A 399 -18.24 3.11 20.79
CA VAL A 399 -17.90 2.51 19.50
C VAL A 399 -19.14 1.86 18.90
N THR A 400 -19.73 2.46 17.87
CA THR A 400 -20.97 2.03 17.23
C THR A 400 -20.78 1.50 15.81
N THR A 401 -19.65 1.78 15.17
CA THR A 401 -19.40 1.43 13.75
C THR A 401 -18.58 0.16 13.57
N SER A 402 -17.92 -0.31 14.62
CA SER A 402 -17.04 -1.50 14.61
C SER A 402 -17.30 -2.32 15.87
N ASN A 403 -16.69 -3.49 16.01
CA ASN A 403 -16.84 -4.29 17.24
C ASN A 403 -16.42 -3.50 18.50
N GLN A 404 -17.17 -3.72 19.58
CA GLN A 404 -16.96 -3.13 20.91
C GLN A 404 -16.08 -4.00 21.82
N THR A 405 -15.50 -5.09 21.32
CA THR A 405 -14.74 -6.05 22.13
C THR A 405 -13.60 -5.40 22.89
N HIS A 406 -12.94 -4.43 22.26
CA HIS A 406 -11.88 -3.60 22.84
C HIS A 406 -11.71 -2.33 22.00
N CYS A 407 -11.08 -1.31 22.58
CA CYS A 407 -10.81 -0.04 21.92
C CYS A 407 -9.61 0.64 22.60
N MET A 408 -9.06 1.66 21.95
CA MET A 408 -7.82 2.33 22.37
C MET A 408 -7.85 2.81 23.83
N GLN A 409 -9.05 3.06 24.35
CA GLN A 409 -9.30 3.62 25.68
C GLN A 409 -9.83 2.59 26.67
N SER A 410 -10.20 1.38 26.23
CA SER A 410 -10.73 0.40 27.17
C SER A 410 -9.67 -0.02 28.15
N ARG A 411 -10.09 -0.12 29.40
CA ARG A 411 -9.34 -0.79 30.43
C ARG A 411 -9.55 -2.27 30.25
N GLU A 412 -8.47 -2.99 30.06
CA GLU A 412 -8.48 -4.43 29.80
C GLU A 412 -7.59 -5.15 30.79
N LEU A 413 -7.70 -6.48 30.90
CA LEU A 413 -6.67 -7.25 31.59
C LEU A 413 -5.29 -6.92 31.00
N TYR A 414 -4.28 -6.88 31.86
CA TYR A 414 -2.95 -6.36 31.53
C TYR A 414 -2.34 -6.97 30.25
N GLY A 415 -2.56 -8.27 30.03
CA GLY A 415 -2.14 -8.98 28.82
C GLY A 415 -2.86 -8.53 27.54
N ALA A 416 -4.17 -8.27 27.61
CA ALA A 416 -4.95 -7.77 26.47
C ALA A 416 -4.56 -6.32 26.14
N GLY A 417 -4.45 -5.46 27.15
CA GLY A 417 -3.97 -4.08 26.96
C GLY A 417 -2.56 -4.03 26.33
N TYR A 418 -1.65 -4.92 26.74
CA TYR A 418 -0.34 -5.06 26.10
C TYR A 418 -0.42 -5.58 24.67
N LYS A 419 -1.19 -6.64 24.42
CA LYS A 419 -1.32 -7.26 23.08
C LYS A 419 -1.75 -6.24 22.04
N GLU A 420 -2.80 -5.49 22.33
CA GLU A 420 -3.32 -4.44 21.45
C GLU A 420 -2.37 -3.23 21.39
N GLY A 421 -1.85 -2.79 22.53
CA GLY A 421 -0.89 -1.69 22.59
C GLY A 421 0.42 -1.96 21.82
N PHE A 422 0.92 -3.19 21.84
CA PHE A 422 2.09 -3.61 21.07
C PHE A 422 1.80 -3.59 19.57
N ALA A 423 0.64 -4.11 19.15
CA ALA A 423 0.24 -4.11 17.75
C ALA A 423 0.09 -2.68 17.20
N HIS A 424 -0.52 -1.78 17.99
CA HIS A 424 -0.59 -0.35 17.69
C HIS A 424 0.80 0.31 17.63
N PHE A 425 1.68 0.00 18.59
CA PHE A 425 3.08 0.48 18.57
C PHE A 425 3.82 0.02 17.31
N PHE A 426 3.67 -1.25 16.90
CA PHE A 426 4.31 -1.78 15.70
C PHE A 426 3.84 -1.03 14.45
N ALA A 427 2.53 -0.76 14.35
CA ALA A 427 1.95 0.03 13.28
C ALA A 427 2.47 1.48 13.28
N ALA A 428 2.51 2.13 14.44
CA ALA A 428 3.08 3.47 14.59
C ALA A 428 4.55 3.52 14.16
N ARG A 429 5.36 2.52 14.55
CA ARG A 429 6.77 2.43 14.19
C ARG A 429 7.02 2.36 12.70
N LEU A 430 6.15 1.72 11.94
CA LEU A 430 6.32 1.56 10.50
C LEU A 430 6.25 2.90 9.75
N TYR A 431 5.46 3.86 10.27
CA TYR A 431 5.14 5.12 9.60
C TYR A 431 5.74 6.36 10.25
N ASN A 432 6.52 6.21 11.30
CA ASN A 432 7.16 7.33 12.00
C ASN A 432 8.67 7.14 12.04
N GLU A 433 9.40 8.24 11.91
CA GLU A 433 10.86 8.22 12.04
C GLU A 433 11.23 8.02 13.52
N ARG A 434 12.06 7.00 13.80
CA ARG A 434 12.49 6.68 15.17
C ARG A 434 13.19 7.84 15.88
N ASP A 435 13.98 8.62 15.14
CA ASP A 435 14.71 9.79 15.65
C ASP A 435 13.92 11.10 15.49
N GLY A 436 12.66 11.02 15.04
CA GLY A 436 11.79 12.17 14.83
C GLY A 436 11.26 12.76 16.13
N VAL A 437 10.94 14.06 16.12
CA VAL A 437 10.35 14.78 17.26
C VAL A 437 8.84 14.55 17.44
N GLY A 438 8.22 13.77 16.57
CA GLY A 438 6.77 13.52 16.57
C GLY A 438 6.44 12.08 16.18
N CYS A 439 5.35 11.58 16.76
CA CYS A 439 4.76 10.30 16.40
C CYS A 439 3.27 10.49 16.21
N THR A 440 2.77 10.06 15.05
CA THR A 440 1.34 10.07 14.74
C THR A 440 0.89 8.64 14.46
N PHE A 441 -0.15 8.21 15.17
CA PHE A 441 -0.88 6.98 14.90
C PHE A 441 -2.32 7.33 14.54
N VAL A 442 -2.81 6.88 13.39
CA VAL A 442 -4.17 7.20 12.95
C VAL A 442 -5.10 6.07 13.38
N TYR A 443 -5.88 6.35 14.42
CA TYR A 443 -6.84 5.43 14.97
C TYR A 443 -8.11 5.36 14.13
N TYR A 444 -8.62 4.15 13.96
CA TYR A 444 -9.64 3.79 12.98
C TYR A 444 -11.00 3.44 13.61
N LYS A 445 -11.11 3.46 14.94
CA LYS A 445 -12.41 3.42 15.65
C LYS A 445 -12.75 4.79 16.23
N GLN A 446 -13.96 4.92 16.77
CA GLN A 446 -14.39 6.11 17.51
C GLN A 446 -13.60 6.27 18.81
N PHE A 447 -13.45 7.52 19.27
CA PHE A 447 -12.68 7.85 20.47
C PHE A 447 -13.44 8.87 21.31
N ALA A 448 -13.73 8.56 22.57
CA ALA A 448 -14.45 9.44 23.48
C ALA A 448 -13.52 10.39 24.24
N THR A 449 -13.95 11.63 24.45
CA THR A 449 -13.23 12.59 25.30
C THR A 449 -14.22 13.34 26.18
N GLU A 450 -13.79 13.76 27.37
CA GLU A 450 -14.62 14.58 28.26
C GLU A 450 -15.08 15.89 27.61
N SER A 451 -14.20 16.52 26.84
CA SER A 451 -14.40 17.89 26.34
C SER A 451 -15.03 17.96 24.95
N LEU A 452 -14.79 16.98 24.08
CA LEU A 452 -15.25 16.99 22.69
C LEU A 452 -16.32 15.90 22.41
N GLY A 453 -16.62 15.05 23.38
CA GLY A 453 -17.49 13.89 23.19
C GLY A 453 -16.83 12.83 22.30
N VAL A 454 -17.63 12.12 21.51
CA VAL A 454 -17.17 11.04 20.62
C VAL A 454 -16.64 11.60 19.30
N ILE A 455 -15.33 11.47 19.11
CA ILE A 455 -14.62 11.82 17.88
C ILE A 455 -14.71 10.63 16.92
N GLN A 456 -15.10 10.90 15.67
CA GLN A 456 -15.21 9.88 14.63
C GLN A 456 -13.84 9.59 13.98
N PRO A 457 -13.59 8.35 13.53
CA PRO A 457 -12.39 8.04 12.77
C PRO A 457 -12.44 8.65 11.35
N PRO A 458 -11.28 8.79 10.66
CA PRO A 458 -9.93 8.50 11.17
C PRO A 458 -9.44 9.60 12.13
N LEU A 459 -8.83 9.20 13.27
CA LEU A 459 -8.35 10.11 14.31
C LEU A 459 -6.83 10.02 14.48
N ALA A 460 -6.12 11.12 14.21
CA ALA A 460 -4.68 11.20 14.50
C ALA A 460 -4.41 11.37 16.00
N LEU A 461 -3.76 10.37 16.59
CA LEU A 461 -3.28 10.36 17.96
C LEU A 461 -1.77 10.63 18.00
N ASN A 462 -1.34 11.45 18.95
CA ASN A 462 0.09 11.61 19.23
C ASN A 462 0.58 10.44 20.11
N CYS A 463 1.32 9.50 19.49
CA CYS A 463 1.91 8.34 20.17
C CYS A 463 3.23 8.67 20.89
N GLY A 464 3.79 9.86 20.68
CA GLY A 464 4.98 10.35 21.39
C GLY A 464 4.64 11.06 22.69
N PHE A 465 3.38 11.45 22.88
CA PHE A 465 2.94 12.14 24.09
C PHE A 465 2.88 11.18 25.28
N ALA A 466 3.47 11.59 26.39
CA ALA A 466 3.46 10.82 27.62
C ALA A 466 2.28 11.22 28.51
N TYR A 467 1.38 10.26 28.74
CA TYR A 467 0.15 10.42 29.49
C TYR A 467 -0.37 9.03 29.88
N GLY A 468 -0.52 8.77 31.18
CA GLY A 468 -1.16 7.56 31.69
C GLY A 468 -2.66 7.69 31.70
N TYR A 469 -3.31 7.23 30.63
CA TYR A 469 -4.75 7.26 30.45
C TYR A 469 -5.45 6.48 31.56
N ARG A 470 -4.98 5.27 31.87
CA ARG A 470 -5.51 4.42 32.94
C ARG A 470 -5.60 5.18 34.27
N ASP A 471 -4.52 5.82 34.68
CA ASP A 471 -4.44 6.44 36.01
C ASP A 471 -5.24 7.74 36.11
N HIS A 472 -5.37 8.47 35.00
CA HIS A 472 -6.05 9.77 34.98
C HIS A 472 -7.52 9.68 34.60
N GLN A 473 -7.93 8.63 33.89
CA GLN A 473 -9.26 8.52 33.30
C GLN A 473 -10.04 7.33 33.82
N CYS A 474 -9.42 6.28 34.36
CA CYS A 474 -10.13 5.11 34.86
C CYS A 474 -10.24 5.12 36.38
N THR A 475 -11.25 4.43 36.91
CA THR A 475 -11.49 4.27 38.34
C THR A 475 -10.40 3.39 38.96
N PRO A 476 -9.64 3.84 39.97
CA PRO A 476 -8.66 2.99 40.63
C PRO A 476 -9.30 1.73 41.25
N PRO A 477 -8.66 0.54 41.18
CA PRO A 477 -9.18 -0.66 41.80
C PRO A 477 -9.19 -0.48 43.32
N ALA A 478 -10.26 -0.93 43.97
CA ALA A 478 -10.48 -0.72 45.39
C ALA A 478 -9.40 -1.35 46.31
N THR A 479 -8.67 -2.36 45.82
CA THR A 479 -7.68 -3.13 46.60
C THR A 479 -6.22 -2.80 46.30
N GLY A 480 -5.94 -1.70 45.58
CA GLY A 480 -4.58 -1.13 45.46
C GLY A 480 -3.57 -1.94 44.64
N GLY A 481 -3.98 -3.04 44.02
CA GLY A 481 -3.22 -3.71 42.96
C GLY A 481 -4.07 -3.77 41.71
N ASP A 482 -3.50 -3.33 40.59
CA ASP A 482 -4.18 -3.34 39.30
C ASP A 482 -3.55 -4.36 38.35
N ALA A 483 -4.37 -5.30 37.89
CA ALA A 483 -4.01 -6.27 36.87
C ALA A 483 -4.59 -5.87 35.51
N THR A 484 -4.81 -4.57 35.30
CA THR A 484 -5.37 -4.02 34.06
C THR A 484 -4.46 -2.97 33.42
N ALA A 485 -4.68 -2.72 32.15
CA ALA A 485 -3.97 -1.72 31.35
C ALA A 485 -4.88 -1.17 30.25
N VAL A 486 -4.44 -0.08 29.62
CA VAL A 486 -5.11 0.53 28.47
C VAL A 486 -4.19 0.45 27.25
N GLU A 487 -4.75 0.14 26.08
CA GLU A 487 -3.98 -0.03 24.82
C GLU A 487 -3.18 1.23 24.46
N LEU A 488 -3.79 2.42 24.65
CA LEU A 488 -3.17 3.73 24.40
C LEU A 488 -1.89 3.94 25.22
N ASP A 489 -1.91 3.49 26.48
CA ASP A 489 -0.80 3.65 27.41
C ASP A 489 0.37 2.77 26.98
N PHE A 490 0.10 1.50 26.66
CA PHE A 490 1.11 0.60 26.13
C PHE A 490 1.67 1.07 24.79
N MET A 491 0.85 1.53 23.85
CA MET A 491 1.33 2.06 22.57
C MET A 491 2.34 3.21 22.80
N ARG A 492 1.98 4.18 23.65
CA ARG A 492 2.81 5.35 23.95
C ARG A 492 4.07 5.00 24.73
N PHE A 493 3.95 4.10 25.70
CA PHE A 493 5.07 3.58 26.48
C PHE A 493 6.10 2.89 25.59
N LEU A 494 5.66 1.95 24.76
CA LEU A 494 6.52 1.21 23.83
C LEU A 494 7.15 2.13 22.78
N TRP A 495 6.41 3.11 22.28
CA TRP A 495 6.96 4.12 21.37
C TRP A 495 8.08 4.92 22.03
N ASN A 496 7.88 5.41 23.26
CA ASN A 496 8.88 6.20 23.98
C ASN A 496 10.10 5.37 24.38
N LEU A 497 9.90 4.11 24.78
CA LEU A 497 11.01 3.16 24.96
C LEU A 497 11.84 3.02 23.68
N HIS A 498 11.19 2.97 22.53
CA HIS A 498 11.86 2.75 21.25
C HIS A 498 12.58 3.99 20.70
N SER A 499 11.99 5.18 20.88
CA SER A 499 12.39 6.41 20.19
C SER A 499 13.18 7.39 21.06
N SER A 500 12.89 7.47 22.36
CA SER A 500 13.33 8.59 23.21
C SER A 500 14.67 8.35 23.91
N GLY A 501 15.60 9.29 23.75
CA GLY A 501 16.84 9.37 24.53
C GLY A 501 17.98 8.43 24.09
N GLN A 502 19.12 8.52 24.79
CA GLN A 502 20.28 7.64 24.58
C GLN A 502 20.03 6.22 25.10
N ASP A 503 19.10 6.08 26.05
CA ASP A 503 18.77 4.83 26.75
C ASP A 503 17.54 4.13 26.15
N ARG A 504 17.31 4.36 24.85
CA ARG A 504 16.24 3.71 24.09
C ARG A 504 16.51 2.22 23.84
N LEU A 505 15.43 1.46 23.72
CA LEU A 505 15.45 0.05 23.41
C LEU A 505 15.30 -0.20 21.90
N SER A 506 16.06 -1.15 21.36
CA SER A 506 15.76 -1.71 20.04
C SER A 506 14.48 -2.54 20.07
N LEU A 507 13.90 -2.81 18.90
CA LEU A 507 12.75 -3.72 18.83
C LEU A 507 13.13 -5.12 19.34
N THR A 508 14.35 -5.59 19.05
CA THR A 508 14.88 -6.86 19.57
C THR A 508 14.92 -6.89 21.10
N GLU A 509 15.45 -5.83 21.72
CA GLU A 509 15.56 -5.76 23.18
C GLU A 509 14.18 -5.76 23.84
N MET A 510 13.21 -5.00 23.28
CA MET A 510 11.84 -5.05 23.75
C MET A 510 11.26 -6.45 23.60
N ILE A 511 11.43 -7.09 22.43
CA ILE A 511 10.92 -8.44 22.21
C ILE A 511 11.49 -9.42 23.23
N ASP A 512 12.80 -9.44 23.42
CA ASP A 512 13.47 -10.32 24.39
C ASP A 512 12.96 -10.12 25.82
N ILE A 513 12.69 -8.87 26.23
CA ILE A 513 12.14 -8.55 27.54
C ILE A 513 10.73 -9.10 27.67
N PHE A 514 9.84 -8.80 26.73
CA PHE A 514 8.45 -9.19 26.86
C PHE A 514 8.27 -10.73 26.67
N VAL A 515 9.07 -11.39 25.83
CA VAL A 515 9.09 -12.86 25.68
C VAL A 515 9.51 -13.51 26.99
N TYR A 516 10.55 -12.98 27.62
CA TYR A 516 11.08 -13.55 28.86
C TYR A 516 10.15 -13.25 30.04
N ALA A 517 9.53 -12.07 30.10
CA ALA A 517 8.53 -11.72 31.13
C ALA A 517 7.40 -12.76 31.19
N LYS A 518 7.01 -13.29 30.04
CA LYS A 518 5.98 -14.31 29.92
C LYS A 518 6.45 -15.74 30.19
N SER A 519 7.61 -16.12 29.66
CA SER A 519 8.09 -17.51 29.70
C SER A 519 8.84 -17.88 30.97
N ALA A 520 9.42 -16.91 31.67
CA ALA A 520 10.55 -17.19 32.54
C ALA A 520 10.25 -17.54 33.99
N ILE A 521 9.00 -17.49 34.44
CA ILE A 521 8.70 -17.73 35.84
C ILE A 521 7.37 -18.46 35.84
N GLY A 522 7.17 -19.45 36.71
CA GLY A 522 5.86 -20.10 36.91
C GLY A 522 4.78 -19.15 37.46
N ILE A 523 4.80 -17.89 37.04
CA ILE A 523 3.81 -16.85 37.25
C ILE A 523 2.80 -17.01 36.11
N PRO A 524 1.55 -17.37 36.43
CA PRO A 524 0.52 -17.60 35.41
C PRO A 524 -0.01 -16.31 34.78
N VAL A 525 0.47 -15.14 35.18
CA VAL A 525 -0.10 -13.83 34.81
C VAL A 525 1.00 -12.88 34.34
N PHE A 526 0.81 -12.29 33.17
CA PHE A 526 1.65 -11.23 32.64
C PHE A 526 1.35 -9.92 33.39
N THR A 527 2.33 -9.39 34.11
CA THR A 527 2.21 -8.20 34.98
C THR A 527 3.39 -7.25 34.80
N TRP A 528 3.29 -6.03 35.36
CA TRP A 528 4.41 -5.10 35.39
C TRP A 528 5.68 -5.67 36.04
N ASP A 529 5.53 -6.31 37.21
CA ASP A 529 6.63 -7.01 37.90
C ASP A 529 7.34 -8.03 36.98
N SER A 530 6.58 -8.75 36.16
CA SER A 530 7.16 -9.71 35.21
C SER A 530 8.01 -9.02 34.15
N ILE A 531 7.59 -7.84 33.67
CA ILE A 531 8.34 -7.01 32.71
C ILE A 531 9.62 -6.47 33.36
N VAL A 532 9.54 -5.91 34.57
CA VAL A 532 10.71 -5.34 35.28
C VAL A 532 11.74 -6.41 35.60
N ASN A 533 11.30 -7.58 36.10
CA ASN A 533 12.19 -8.71 36.38
C ASN A 533 12.88 -9.19 35.10
N SER A 534 12.12 -9.32 34.01
CA SER A 534 12.67 -9.68 32.71
C SER A 534 13.68 -8.66 32.18
N ALA A 535 13.33 -7.37 32.23
CA ALA A 535 14.21 -6.28 31.84
C ALA A 535 15.50 -6.28 32.67
N THR A 536 15.40 -6.52 33.98
CA THR A 536 16.56 -6.66 34.87
C THR A 536 17.47 -7.79 34.42
N MET A 537 16.91 -8.94 34.02
CA MET A 537 17.69 -10.08 33.55
C MET A 537 18.32 -9.87 32.18
N LYS A 538 17.62 -9.20 31.25
CA LYS A 538 18.08 -9.00 29.87
C LYS A 538 19.02 -7.81 29.72
N LEU A 539 18.75 -6.71 30.42
CA LEU A 539 19.50 -5.46 30.31
C LEU A 539 20.54 -5.30 31.41
N GLY A 540 20.38 -5.98 32.55
CA GLY A 540 21.13 -5.71 33.77
C GLY A 540 20.74 -4.38 34.42
N ALA A 541 21.40 -4.04 35.53
CA ALA A 541 21.26 -2.72 36.14
C ALA A 541 21.92 -1.66 35.25
N GLY A 542 21.18 -0.61 34.90
CA GLY A 542 21.68 0.47 34.04
C GLY A 542 20.61 1.45 33.61
N ALA A 543 21.03 2.45 32.82
CA ALA A 543 20.17 3.56 32.43
C ALA A 543 18.97 3.12 31.57
N LYS A 544 19.10 2.07 30.74
CA LYS A 544 17.98 1.48 29.99
C LYS A 544 16.89 0.90 30.91
N LEU A 545 17.27 0.17 31.96
CA LEU A 545 16.32 -0.36 32.94
C LEU A 545 15.65 0.78 33.72
N THR A 546 16.42 1.78 34.16
CA THR A 546 15.87 2.97 34.82
C THR A 546 14.88 3.71 33.91
N ASN A 547 15.22 3.87 32.63
CA ASN A 547 14.35 4.51 31.64
C ASN A 547 13.04 3.73 31.46
N LEU A 548 13.11 2.40 31.39
CA LEU A 548 11.92 1.54 31.32
C LEU A 548 11.00 1.73 32.53
N ILE A 549 11.55 1.72 33.74
CA ILE A 549 10.76 1.89 34.95
C ILE A 549 10.13 3.29 35.01
N THR A 550 10.92 4.32 34.67
CA THR A 550 10.46 5.72 34.65
C THR A 550 9.34 5.93 33.65
N LEU A 551 9.46 5.37 32.45
CA LEU A 551 8.43 5.45 31.42
C LEU A 551 7.19 4.62 31.78
N GLY A 552 7.35 3.47 32.46
CA GLY A 552 6.22 2.68 32.94
C GLY A 552 5.27 3.50 33.80
N SER A 553 5.82 4.19 34.80
CA SER A 553 5.08 5.08 35.69
C SER A 553 4.53 6.31 34.97
N LEU A 554 5.32 6.94 34.10
CA LEU A 554 4.86 8.13 33.37
C LEU A 554 3.67 7.84 32.45
N HIS A 555 3.59 6.61 31.91
CA HIS A 555 2.57 6.18 30.98
C HIS A 555 1.45 5.36 31.64
N GLY A 556 1.43 5.17 32.96
CA GLY A 556 0.41 4.36 33.64
C GLY A 556 0.38 2.90 33.18
N VAL A 557 1.55 2.35 32.86
CA VAL A 557 1.73 0.93 32.50
C VAL A 557 2.24 0.13 33.70
N ASP A 558 2.81 0.77 34.71
CA ASP A 558 3.14 0.09 35.98
C ASP A 558 1.88 -0.30 36.77
N ASP A 559 2.02 -1.01 37.89
CA ASP A 559 0.91 -1.49 38.70
C ASP A 559 0.49 -0.52 39.83
N ASP A 560 1.19 0.61 39.96
CA ASP A 560 0.84 1.67 40.89
C ASP A 560 -0.06 2.73 40.23
N TYR A 561 -0.93 3.35 41.01
CA TYR A 561 -1.82 4.44 40.56
C TYR A 561 -1.17 5.82 40.75
N GLY A 562 0.17 5.90 40.63
CA GLY A 562 0.91 7.15 40.88
C GLY A 562 0.75 7.71 42.29
N LEU A 563 0.62 6.83 43.31
CA LEU A 563 0.47 7.20 44.73
C LEU A 563 1.80 7.43 45.46
#